data_AF-A0A7W1YKA2-F1
#
_entry.id   AF-A0A7W1YKA2-F1
#
_cell.length_a   1.000
_cell.length_b   1.000
_cell.length_c   1.000
_cell.angle_alpha   90.00
_cell.angle_beta   90.00
_cell.angle_gamma   90.00
#
_symmetry.space_group_name_H-M   'P 1'
#
loop_
_entity.id
_entity.type
_entity.pdbx_description
1 polymer ?
#
loop_
_entity_poly.entity_id
_entity_poly.type
_entity_poly.pdbx_seq_one_letter_code
_entity_poly.pdbx_strand_id
1 'polypeptide(L)'
;APLVPADPARALALAAASPLPTVSDSCVWYAARSGAGRDQITAQMSGADDARAARLLRLLASSLENETRLPMPAGWAEAGKRFAKDDGLRALSERLSAVFGDGSVLARMRAMLGDDSAPAPERQRAFELLKRSGDKEAQPIYIHLLEAEAWRTAVIPLLAGSADPAAAKGIIAHFAPLSEKDRIAALETLTSHPAQATELLHALQDKRFDRANLTALHVRQMRNLHNDGIDQLLDKAFGRVTDSPAAAKATMARFKKTFNEAPLWAFDVNVGKAVFQRTCTACHSYNGVGGKLGPDLGGSARNGVDYFIENIVDPNAVVGENYQLNLITKKDGSVVSGMVDSETDTVYVLRTVAEKVIIPKDQVQTRQVLAQSMMPPGLLESLPEPEVIALLKFLTNKN
;
A
#
# COMPACT_ATOMS: atom_id res chain seq x y z
N ALA A 1 0.18 -9.28 34.61
CA ALA A 1 0.96 -9.74 35.78
C ALA A 1 2.44 -9.40 35.56
N PRO A 2 2.98 -8.36 36.23
CA PRO A 2 4.31 -7.82 35.94
C PRO A 2 5.47 -8.77 36.27
N LEU A 3 5.24 -9.78 37.12
CA LEU A 3 6.28 -10.71 37.58
C LEU A 3 6.44 -11.97 36.70
N VAL A 4 5.49 -12.27 35.81
CA VAL A 4 5.55 -13.48 34.98
C VAL A 4 6.78 -13.49 34.05
N PRO A 5 7.15 -12.37 33.39
CA PRO A 5 8.37 -12.33 32.59
C PRO A 5 9.67 -12.46 33.41
N ALA A 6 9.65 -12.16 34.72
CA ALA A 6 10.84 -12.20 35.56
C ALA A 6 11.27 -13.64 35.90
N ASP A 7 10.32 -14.57 36.05
CA ASP A 7 10.58 -16.00 36.24
C ASP A 7 9.47 -16.83 35.56
N PRO A 8 9.56 -17.02 34.23
CA PRO A 8 8.54 -17.73 33.46
C PRO A 8 8.40 -19.20 33.90
N ALA A 9 9.50 -19.84 34.31
CA ALA A 9 9.50 -21.24 34.72
C ALA A 9 8.66 -21.41 36.01
N ARG A 10 8.91 -20.59 37.03
CA ARG A 10 8.13 -20.61 38.27
C ARG A 10 6.67 -20.22 38.02
N ALA A 11 6.41 -19.21 37.18
CA ALA A 11 5.05 -18.80 36.85
C ALA A 11 4.26 -19.95 36.19
N LEU A 12 4.87 -20.68 35.25
CA LEU A 12 4.22 -21.81 34.58
C LEU A 12 4.07 -23.02 35.51
N ALA A 13 4.99 -23.26 36.43
CA ALA A 13 4.85 -24.30 37.44
C ALA A 13 3.66 -24.01 38.38
N LEU A 14 3.53 -22.75 38.83
CA LEU A 14 2.37 -22.31 39.62
C LEU A 14 1.07 -22.39 38.82
N ALA A 15 1.10 -22.04 37.52
CA ALA A 15 -0.04 -22.16 36.63
C ALA A 15 -0.52 -23.62 36.50
N ALA A 16 0.41 -24.58 36.42
CA ALA A 16 0.09 -26.00 36.31
C ALA A 16 -0.51 -26.58 37.59
N ALA A 17 -0.14 -26.04 38.76
CA ALA A 17 -0.67 -26.45 40.06
C ALA A 17 -1.95 -25.69 40.47
N SER A 18 -2.31 -24.63 39.74
CA SER A 18 -3.45 -23.78 40.09
C SER A 18 -4.78 -24.46 39.77
N PRO A 19 -5.73 -24.53 40.72
CA PRO A 19 -7.08 -25.00 40.45
C PRO A 19 -7.94 -23.97 39.69
N LEU A 20 -7.42 -22.75 39.49
CA LEU A 20 -8.14 -21.65 38.84
C LEU A 20 -7.74 -21.56 37.35
N PRO A 21 -8.60 -21.96 36.40
CA PRO A 21 -8.25 -21.99 34.98
C PRO A 21 -7.82 -20.62 34.44
N THR A 22 -8.49 -19.55 34.88
CA THR A 22 -8.20 -18.17 34.47
C THR A 22 -6.80 -17.70 34.88
N VAL A 23 -6.35 -18.08 36.08
CA VAL A 23 -4.99 -17.78 36.56
C VAL A 23 -3.96 -18.56 35.76
N SER A 24 -4.22 -19.86 35.54
CA SER A 24 -3.36 -20.72 34.74
C SER A 24 -3.18 -20.17 33.31
N ASP A 25 -4.28 -19.84 32.65
CA ASP A 25 -4.29 -19.31 31.28
C ASP A 25 -3.60 -17.94 31.20
N SER A 26 -3.85 -17.06 32.17
CA SER A 26 -3.20 -15.75 32.24
C SER A 26 -1.68 -15.90 32.39
N CYS A 27 -1.21 -16.81 33.24
CA CYS A 27 0.22 -17.06 33.41
C CYS A 27 0.88 -17.52 32.11
N VAL A 28 0.27 -18.46 31.38
CA VAL A 28 0.76 -18.90 30.06
C VAL A 28 0.78 -17.74 29.07
N TRP A 29 -0.31 -16.97 29.01
CA TRP A 29 -0.44 -15.84 28.11
C TRP A 29 0.65 -14.77 28.33
N TYR A 30 0.92 -14.41 29.60
CA TYR A 30 1.97 -13.44 29.92
C TYR A 30 3.38 -14.02 29.70
N ALA A 31 3.60 -15.31 29.97
CA ALA A 31 4.90 -15.96 29.79
C ALA A 31 5.32 -15.97 28.31
N ALA A 32 4.37 -16.25 27.40
CA ALA A 32 4.60 -16.31 25.96
C ALA A 32 5.13 -14.99 25.34
N ARG A 33 4.94 -13.86 26.02
CA ARG A 33 5.45 -12.55 25.57
C ARG A 33 6.98 -12.40 25.73
N SER A 34 7.63 -13.33 26.42
CA SER A 34 9.09 -13.37 26.59
C SER A 34 9.72 -14.56 25.85
N GLY A 35 10.97 -14.44 25.39
CA GLY A 35 11.70 -15.55 24.75
C GLY A 35 11.78 -16.79 25.64
N ALA A 36 12.29 -16.61 26.86
CA ALA A 36 12.39 -17.69 27.85
C ALA A 36 11.04 -18.33 28.17
N GLY A 37 9.96 -17.56 28.25
CA GLY A 37 8.63 -18.12 28.49
C GLY A 37 8.11 -18.95 27.31
N ARG A 38 8.40 -18.55 26.06
CA ARG A 38 8.07 -19.39 24.89
C ARG A 38 8.85 -20.70 24.86
N ASP A 39 10.13 -20.69 25.25
CA ASP A 39 10.93 -21.91 25.37
C ASP A 39 10.30 -22.86 26.40
N GLN A 40 9.92 -22.34 27.56
CA GLN A 40 9.28 -23.14 28.62
C GLN A 40 7.90 -23.68 28.20
N ILE A 41 7.07 -22.87 27.55
CA ILE A 41 5.77 -23.32 27.03
C ILE A 41 5.96 -24.43 26.00
N THR A 42 6.94 -24.28 25.10
CA THR A 42 7.26 -25.29 24.08
C THR A 42 7.72 -26.59 24.71
N ALA A 43 8.63 -26.53 25.69
CA ALA A 43 9.08 -27.71 26.43
C ALA A 43 7.93 -28.42 27.17
N GLN A 44 7.04 -27.68 27.83
CA GLN A 44 5.85 -28.25 28.48
C GLN A 44 4.88 -28.87 27.47
N MET A 45 4.72 -28.25 26.30
CA MET A 45 3.87 -28.76 25.24
C MET A 45 4.38 -30.10 24.68
N SER A 46 5.70 -30.25 24.52
CA SER A 46 6.32 -31.50 24.06
C SER A 46 6.07 -32.67 25.02
N GLY A 47 6.11 -32.43 26.33
CA GLY A 47 5.94 -33.47 27.36
C GLY A 47 4.49 -33.71 27.81
N ALA A 48 3.51 -32.92 27.33
CA ALA A 48 2.12 -32.99 27.77
C ALA A 48 1.30 -34.06 27.04
N ASP A 49 0.16 -34.43 27.63
CA ASP A 49 -0.92 -35.13 26.92
C ASP A 49 -1.55 -34.26 25.82
N ASP A 50 -2.34 -34.85 24.93
CA ASP A 50 -2.91 -34.14 23.77
C ASP A 50 -3.85 -32.99 24.16
N ALA A 51 -4.64 -33.14 25.21
CA ALA A 51 -5.59 -32.12 25.64
C ALA A 51 -4.86 -30.88 26.19
N ARG A 52 -3.84 -31.10 27.03
CA ARG A 52 -3.00 -30.04 27.57
C ARG A 52 -2.13 -29.40 26.50
N ALA A 53 -1.55 -30.18 25.59
CA ALA A 53 -0.76 -29.66 24.47
C ALA A 53 -1.62 -28.76 23.55
N ALA A 54 -2.84 -29.19 23.22
CA ALA A 54 -3.78 -28.40 22.43
C ALA A 54 -4.19 -27.09 23.13
N ARG A 55 -4.39 -27.11 24.46
CA ARG A 55 -4.67 -25.89 25.23
C ARG A 55 -3.49 -24.92 25.23
N LEU A 56 -2.26 -25.42 25.46
CA LEU A 56 -1.05 -24.59 25.41
C LEU A 56 -0.84 -23.96 24.03
N LEU A 57 -1.09 -24.71 22.95
CA LEU A 57 -1.03 -24.20 21.59
C LEU A 57 -2.00 -23.03 21.36
N ARG A 58 -3.27 -23.18 21.79
CA ARG A 58 -4.29 -22.12 21.65
C ARG A 58 -3.92 -20.86 22.44
N LEU A 59 -3.43 -21.03 23.66
CA LEU A 59 -2.98 -19.90 24.50
C LEU A 59 -1.78 -19.19 23.90
N LEU A 60 -0.79 -19.95 23.42
CA LEU A 60 0.37 -19.40 22.72
C LEU A 60 -0.08 -18.63 21.47
N ALA A 61 -0.95 -19.23 20.65
CA ALA A 61 -1.48 -18.59 19.43
C ALA A 61 -2.30 -17.33 19.71
N SER A 62 -3.05 -17.27 20.81
CA SER A 62 -3.80 -16.08 21.26
C SER A 62 -2.85 -15.00 21.81
N SER A 63 -1.82 -15.39 22.56
CA SER A 63 -0.86 -14.43 23.13
C SER A 63 0.00 -13.71 22.08
N LEU A 64 0.19 -14.34 20.93
CA LEU A 64 1.02 -13.85 19.83
C LEU A 64 0.18 -13.39 18.62
N GLU A 65 -1.11 -13.11 18.82
CA GLU A 65 -2.04 -12.81 17.73
C GLU A 65 -1.63 -11.58 16.90
N ASN A 66 -0.98 -10.59 17.52
CA ASN A 66 -0.51 -9.36 16.85
C ASN A 66 0.97 -9.42 16.45
N GLU A 67 1.65 -10.52 16.74
CA GLU A 67 3.07 -10.68 16.43
C GLU A 67 3.25 -11.20 15.00
N THR A 68 4.26 -10.69 14.30
CA THR A 68 4.56 -11.04 12.91
C THR A 68 5.90 -11.74 12.76
N ARG A 69 6.86 -11.45 13.64
CA ARG A 69 8.19 -12.07 13.64
C ARG A 69 8.76 -12.15 15.05
N LEU A 70 9.12 -13.36 15.50
CA LEU A 70 9.77 -13.62 16.77
C LEU A 70 10.86 -14.69 16.63
N PRO A 71 11.86 -14.72 17.53
CA PRO A 71 12.80 -15.82 17.59
C PRO A 71 12.06 -17.15 17.84
N MET A 72 12.43 -18.18 17.08
CA MET A 72 11.86 -19.51 17.23
C MET A 72 12.21 -20.11 18.60
N PRO A 73 11.22 -20.62 19.35
CA PRO A 73 11.48 -21.28 20.62
C PRO A 73 12.26 -22.58 20.46
N ALA A 74 13.06 -22.92 21.47
CA ALA A 74 13.78 -24.19 21.51
C ALA A 74 12.79 -25.38 21.45
N GLY A 75 13.03 -26.31 20.51
CA GLY A 75 12.21 -27.51 20.32
C GLY A 75 10.90 -27.31 19.53
N TRP A 76 10.61 -26.08 19.06
CA TRP A 76 9.36 -25.79 18.36
C TRP A 76 9.15 -26.64 17.10
N ALA A 77 10.20 -26.86 16.31
CA ALA A 77 10.12 -27.62 15.06
C ALA A 77 9.56 -29.04 15.24
N GLU A 78 9.81 -29.69 16.38
CA GLU A 78 9.22 -31.00 16.69
C GLU A 78 7.87 -30.87 17.39
N ALA A 79 7.73 -29.92 18.33
CA ALA A 79 6.47 -29.70 19.04
C ALA A 79 5.30 -29.36 18.09
N GLY A 80 5.55 -28.52 17.09
CA GLY A 80 4.56 -28.08 16.12
C GLY A 80 4.01 -29.21 15.24
N LYS A 81 4.82 -30.24 14.94
CA LYS A 81 4.43 -31.40 14.11
C LYS A 81 3.35 -32.27 14.77
N ARG A 82 3.25 -32.25 16.10
CA ARG A 82 2.25 -33.01 16.85
C ARG A 82 0.82 -32.70 16.42
N PHE A 83 0.57 -31.48 15.96
CA PHE A 83 -0.76 -31.00 15.64
C PHE A 83 -1.19 -31.28 14.19
N ALA A 84 -0.40 -32.00 13.40
CA ALA A 84 -0.65 -32.21 11.98
C ALA A 84 -1.94 -32.97 11.64
N LYS A 85 -2.51 -33.74 12.59
CA LYS A 85 -3.70 -34.57 12.36
C LYS A 85 -5.03 -33.84 12.55
N ASP A 86 -5.07 -32.78 13.34
CA ASP A 86 -6.28 -31.98 13.59
C ASP A 86 -6.19 -30.69 12.79
N ASP A 87 -7.12 -30.44 11.88
CA ASP A 87 -7.04 -29.29 10.98
C ASP A 87 -7.01 -27.93 11.69
N GLY A 88 -7.73 -27.81 12.82
CA GLY A 88 -7.77 -26.58 13.60
C GLY A 88 -6.46 -26.33 14.33
N LEU A 89 -5.91 -27.36 14.98
CA LEU A 89 -4.62 -27.26 15.68
C LEU A 89 -3.46 -27.15 14.68
N ARG A 90 -3.52 -27.83 13.54
CA ARG A 90 -2.55 -27.71 12.46
C ARG A 90 -2.44 -26.28 11.97
N ALA A 91 -3.57 -25.62 11.68
CA ALA A 91 -3.59 -24.23 11.24
C ALA A 91 -2.98 -23.27 12.28
N LEU A 92 -3.27 -23.48 13.57
CA LEU A 92 -2.67 -22.69 14.66
C LEU A 92 -1.15 -22.91 14.77
N SER A 93 -0.71 -24.16 14.65
CA SER A 93 0.71 -24.53 14.66
C SER A 93 1.46 -23.95 13.47
N GLU A 94 0.91 -24.03 12.27
CA GLU A 94 1.48 -23.44 11.05
C GLU A 94 1.59 -21.91 11.17
N ARG A 95 0.54 -21.25 11.68
CA ARG A 95 0.54 -19.80 11.92
C ARG A 95 1.64 -19.38 12.90
N LEU A 96 1.79 -20.10 14.01
CA LEU A 96 2.87 -19.85 14.98
C LEU A 96 4.25 -20.11 14.37
N SER A 97 4.39 -21.19 13.61
CA SER A 97 5.64 -21.52 12.90
C SER A 97 6.04 -20.41 11.93
N ALA A 98 5.08 -19.78 11.24
CA ALA A 98 5.34 -18.62 10.40
C ALA A 98 5.81 -17.39 11.20
N VAL A 99 5.20 -17.10 12.35
CA VAL A 99 5.67 -16.04 13.27
C VAL A 99 7.09 -16.30 13.75
N PHE A 100 7.45 -17.56 13.95
CA PHE A 100 8.78 -17.99 14.37
C PHE A 100 9.81 -18.08 13.22
N GLY A 101 9.38 -17.84 11.98
CA GLY A 101 10.26 -17.92 10.81
C GLY A 101 10.68 -19.35 10.44
N ASP A 102 9.83 -20.35 10.70
CA ASP A 102 10.10 -21.74 10.32
C ASP A 102 10.13 -21.89 8.78
N GLY A 103 11.34 -21.98 8.24
CA GLY A 103 11.55 -22.10 6.80
C GLY A 103 10.91 -23.34 6.18
N SER A 104 10.72 -24.43 6.94
CA SER A 104 10.09 -25.65 6.42
C SER A 104 8.59 -25.44 6.20
N VAL A 105 7.92 -24.75 7.13
CA VAL A 105 6.49 -24.42 7.00
C VAL A 105 6.31 -23.38 5.89
N LEU A 106 7.14 -22.34 5.85
CA LEU A 106 7.08 -21.32 4.80
C LEU A 106 7.31 -21.91 3.40
N ALA A 107 8.27 -22.82 3.23
CA ALA A 107 8.49 -23.52 1.96
C ALA A 107 7.28 -24.35 1.53
N ARG A 108 6.64 -25.06 2.48
CA ARG A 108 5.44 -25.86 2.21
C ARG A 108 4.24 -25.00 1.83
N MET A 109 4.05 -23.85 2.49
CA MET A 109 2.99 -22.89 2.17
C MET A 109 3.22 -22.25 0.80
N ARG A 110 4.47 -21.94 0.45
CA ARG A 110 4.83 -21.49 -0.91
C ARG A 110 4.47 -22.54 -1.96
N ALA A 111 4.84 -23.80 -1.74
CA ALA A 111 4.48 -24.89 -2.65
C ALA A 111 2.95 -25.04 -2.79
N MET A 112 2.21 -24.98 -1.67
CA MET A 112 0.75 -25.02 -1.68
C MET A 112 0.12 -23.87 -2.46
N LEU A 113 0.62 -22.64 -2.28
CA LEU A 113 0.08 -21.46 -2.97
C LEU A 113 0.36 -21.48 -4.48
N GLY A 114 1.56 -21.94 -4.86
CA GLY A 114 2.02 -22.02 -6.25
C GLY A 114 1.49 -23.23 -7.03
N ASP A 115 0.84 -24.19 -6.38
CA ASP A 115 0.18 -25.32 -7.04
C ASP A 115 -1.22 -24.93 -7.52
N ASP A 116 -1.38 -24.77 -8.84
CA ASP A 116 -2.66 -24.42 -9.43
C ASP A 116 -3.72 -25.52 -9.33
N SER A 117 -3.31 -26.76 -9.06
CA SER A 117 -4.20 -27.90 -8.83
C SER A 117 -4.64 -28.07 -7.37
N ALA A 118 -4.00 -27.34 -6.44
CA ALA A 118 -4.33 -27.41 -5.03
C ALA A 118 -5.73 -26.83 -4.72
N PRO A 119 -6.45 -27.35 -3.69
CA PRO A 119 -7.79 -26.86 -3.38
C PRO A 119 -7.76 -25.38 -2.97
N ALA A 120 -8.70 -24.59 -3.51
CA ALA A 120 -8.75 -23.14 -3.28
C ALA A 120 -8.71 -22.71 -1.80
N PRO A 121 -9.40 -23.38 -0.85
CA PRO A 121 -9.30 -23.05 0.57
C PRO A 121 -7.89 -23.25 1.16
N GLU A 122 -7.10 -24.19 0.64
CA GLU A 122 -5.73 -24.41 1.09
C GLU A 122 -4.78 -23.36 0.54
N ARG A 123 -4.95 -22.99 -0.74
CA ARG A 123 -4.23 -21.88 -1.36
C ARG A 123 -4.50 -20.56 -0.64
N GLN A 124 -5.75 -20.27 -0.28
CA GLN A 124 -6.09 -19.06 0.48
C GLN A 124 -5.44 -19.04 1.86
N ARG A 125 -5.43 -20.18 2.58
CA ARG A 125 -4.75 -20.28 3.88
C ARG A 125 -3.24 -20.04 3.75
N ALA A 126 -2.61 -20.65 2.75
CA ALA A 126 -1.19 -20.45 2.47
C ALA A 126 -0.89 -18.98 2.12
N PHE A 127 -1.72 -18.35 1.30
CA PHE A 127 -1.62 -16.93 0.95
C PHE A 127 -1.65 -16.02 2.20
N GLU A 128 -2.66 -16.17 3.06
CA GLU A 128 -2.79 -15.34 4.27
C GLU A 128 -1.60 -15.51 5.22
N LEU A 129 -1.10 -16.74 5.36
CA LEU A 129 0.07 -17.03 6.19
C LEU A 129 1.34 -16.36 5.64
N LEU A 130 1.62 -16.51 4.34
CA LEU A 130 2.80 -15.92 3.69
C LEU A 130 2.74 -14.39 3.74
N LYS A 131 1.58 -13.81 3.41
CA LYS A 131 1.31 -12.37 3.49
C LYS A 131 1.60 -11.83 4.88
N ARG A 132 1.07 -12.48 5.93
CA ARG A 132 1.26 -12.07 7.32
C ARG A 132 2.73 -12.17 7.76
N SER A 133 3.44 -13.20 7.32
CA SER A 133 4.86 -13.40 7.65
C SER A 133 5.81 -12.44 6.92
N GLY A 134 5.34 -11.78 5.86
CA GLY A 134 6.17 -10.96 4.98
C GLY A 134 7.24 -11.79 4.27
N ASP A 135 6.89 -13.01 3.86
CA ASP A 135 7.82 -13.95 3.22
C ASP A 135 8.28 -13.40 1.86
N LYS A 136 9.55 -13.00 1.78
CA LYS A 136 10.13 -12.44 0.55
C LYS A 136 10.32 -13.49 -0.55
N GLU A 137 10.45 -14.77 -0.17
CA GLU A 137 10.62 -15.85 -1.13
C GLU A 137 9.31 -16.22 -1.87
N ALA A 138 8.16 -15.67 -1.43
CA ALA A 138 6.88 -15.82 -2.11
C ALA A 138 6.71 -14.88 -3.32
N GLN A 139 7.62 -13.93 -3.55
CA GLN A 139 7.51 -12.95 -4.64
C GLN A 139 7.32 -13.57 -6.04
N PRO A 140 8.08 -14.61 -6.46
CA PRO A 140 7.85 -15.26 -7.75
C PRO A 140 6.45 -15.87 -7.87
N ILE A 141 5.89 -16.36 -6.77
CA ILE A 141 4.55 -16.94 -6.72
C ILE A 141 3.49 -15.84 -6.84
N TYR A 142 3.68 -14.70 -6.17
CA TYR A 142 2.78 -13.55 -6.32
C TYR A 142 2.75 -13.01 -7.76
N ILE A 143 3.87 -13.06 -8.47
CA ILE A 143 3.94 -12.73 -9.90
C ILE A 143 3.13 -13.74 -10.72
N HIS A 144 3.32 -15.05 -10.49
CA HIS A 144 2.54 -16.11 -11.15
C HIS A 144 1.03 -15.94 -10.95
N LEU A 145 0.61 -15.61 -9.73
CA LEU A 145 -0.80 -15.40 -9.40
C LEU A 145 -1.46 -14.22 -10.12
N LEU A 146 -0.71 -13.31 -10.76
CA LEU A 146 -1.29 -12.24 -11.59
C LEU A 146 -2.04 -12.78 -12.82
N GLU A 147 -1.72 -14.00 -13.27
CA GLU A 147 -2.40 -14.66 -14.39
C GLU A 147 -3.89 -14.86 -14.08
N ALA A 148 -4.21 -15.22 -12.83
CA ALA A 148 -5.57 -15.49 -12.39
C ALA A 148 -6.26 -14.24 -11.80
N GLU A 149 -7.38 -13.83 -12.41
CA GLU A 149 -8.13 -12.63 -12.02
C GLU A 149 -8.48 -12.58 -10.52
N ALA A 150 -8.83 -13.72 -9.93
CA ALA A 150 -9.20 -13.85 -8.53
C ALA A 150 -8.13 -13.38 -7.53
N TRP A 151 -6.86 -13.33 -7.93
CA TRP A 151 -5.73 -13.01 -7.04
C TRP A 151 -5.20 -11.59 -7.21
N ARG A 152 -5.42 -10.94 -8.36
CA ARG A 152 -4.77 -9.68 -8.76
C ARG A 152 -4.87 -8.59 -7.68
N THR A 153 -6.08 -8.31 -7.21
CA THR A 153 -6.31 -7.32 -6.15
C THR A 153 -5.55 -7.63 -4.86
N ALA A 154 -5.38 -8.90 -4.53
CA ALA A 154 -4.73 -9.31 -3.28
C ALA A 154 -3.20 -9.30 -3.39
N VAL A 155 -2.63 -9.63 -4.56
CA VAL A 155 -1.18 -9.80 -4.74
C VAL A 155 -0.46 -8.53 -5.17
N ILE A 156 -1.10 -7.62 -5.93
CA ILE A 156 -0.45 -6.40 -6.44
C ILE A 156 0.19 -5.58 -5.31
N PRO A 157 -0.48 -5.28 -4.18
CA PRO A 157 0.13 -4.52 -3.09
C PRO A 157 1.30 -5.26 -2.42
N LEU A 158 1.33 -6.60 -2.47
CA LEU A 158 2.42 -7.41 -1.88
C LEU A 158 3.68 -7.38 -2.75
N LEU A 159 3.54 -7.06 -4.02
CA LEU A 159 4.65 -6.85 -4.94
C LEU A 159 5.35 -5.49 -4.69
N ALA A 160 4.69 -4.53 -4.04
CA ALA A 160 5.30 -3.24 -3.65
C ALA A 160 6.41 -3.39 -2.61
N GLY A 161 6.32 -4.41 -1.74
CA GLY A 161 7.27 -4.64 -0.65
C GLY A 161 8.61 -5.24 -1.08
N SER A 162 8.80 -5.55 -2.37
CA SER A 162 10.07 -6.05 -2.90
C SER A 162 10.76 -4.98 -3.74
N ALA A 163 12.05 -4.75 -3.45
CA ALA A 163 12.96 -4.03 -4.32
C ALA A 163 13.34 -4.85 -5.57
N ASP A 164 12.58 -5.91 -5.89
CA ASP A 164 12.89 -6.86 -6.95
C ASP A 164 12.36 -6.36 -8.30
N PRO A 165 13.23 -6.12 -9.29
CA PRO A 165 12.82 -5.78 -10.65
C PRO A 165 11.84 -6.78 -11.29
N ALA A 166 11.87 -8.05 -10.88
CA ALA A 166 10.97 -9.07 -11.40
C ALA A 166 9.49 -8.77 -11.07
N ALA A 167 9.22 -8.21 -9.89
CA ALA A 167 7.88 -7.81 -9.48
C ALA A 167 7.31 -6.73 -10.41
N ALA A 168 8.11 -5.69 -10.70
CA ALA A 168 7.72 -4.63 -11.62
C ALA A 168 7.47 -5.17 -13.04
N LYS A 169 8.37 -6.03 -13.55
CA LYS A 169 8.20 -6.67 -14.86
C LYS A 169 6.94 -7.53 -14.94
N GLY A 170 6.62 -8.26 -13.87
CA GLY A 170 5.41 -9.05 -13.74
C GLY A 170 4.14 -8.20 -13.83
N ILE A 171 4.08 -7.09 -13.07
CA ILE A 171 2.95 -6.15 -13.11
C ILE A 171 2.81 -5.53 -14.50
N ILE A 172 3.90 -5.07 -15.11
CA ILE A 172 3.90 -4.44 -16.44
C ILE A 172 3.37 -5.40 -17.50
N ALA A 173 3.84 -6.66 -17.48
CA ALA A 173 3.39 -7.68 -18.44
C ALA A 173 1.90 -8.00 -18.32
N HIS A 174 1.34 -7.92 -17.12
CA HIS A 174 -0.07 -8.21 -16.83
C HIS A 174 -0.96 -6.96 -16.77
N PHE A 175 -0.45 -5.77 -17.12
CA PHE A 175 -1.17 -4.51 -16.91
C PHE A 175 -2.44 -4.39 -17.76
N ALA A 176 -2.39 -4.82 -19.02
CA ALA A 176 -3.50 -4.69 -19.97
C ALA A 176 -4.80 -5.40 -19.50
N PRO A 177 -4.78 -6.67 -19.02
CA PRO A 177 -5.98 -7.36 -18.54
C PRO A 177 -6.45 -6.92 -17.14
N LEU A 178 -5.76 -6.00 -16.45
CA LEU A 178 -6.18 -5.54 -15.12
C LEU A 178 -7.47 -4.74 -15.17
N SER A 179 -8.32 -4.92 -14.16
CA SER A 179 -9.47 -4.06 -13.88
C SER A 179 -9.01 -2.62 -13.59
N GLU A 180 -9.91 -1.63 -13.68
CA GLU A 180 -9.57 -0.23 -13.38
C GLU A 180 -8.99 -0.08 -11.96
N LYS A 181 -9.61 -0.75 -10.98
CA LYS A 181 -9.13 -0.79 -9.59
C LYS A 181 -7.72 -1.36 -9.48
N ASP A 182 -7.46 -2.49 -10.14
CA ASP A 182 -6.15 -3.14 -10.09
C ASP A 182 -5.07 -2.33 -10.84
N ARG A 183 -5.44 -1.63 -11.93
CA ARG A 183 -4.51 -0.72 -12.63
C ARG A 183 -4.06 0.43 -11.74
N ILE A 184 -4.97 1.00 -10.94
CA ILE A 184 -4.63 2.06 -9.98
C ILE A 184 -3.62 1.51 -8.95
N ALA A 185 -3.93 0.36 -8.34
CA ALA A 185 -3.04 -0.27 -7.36
C ALA A 185 -1.68 -0.66 -7.97
N ALA A 186 -1.66 -1.11 -9.23
CA ALA A 186 -0.44 -1.45 -9.97
C ALA A 186 0.43 -0.21 -10.22
N LEU A 187 -0.16 0.91 -10.63
CA LEU A 187 0.58 2.16 -10.85
C LEU A 187 1.10 2.75 -9.53
N GLU A 188 0.32 2.71 -8.45
CA GLU A 188 0.79 3.11 -7.12
C GLU A 188 1.97 2.27 -6.67
N THR A 189 1.88 0.94 -6.85
CA THR A 189 2.97 0.00 -6.58
C THR A 189 4.22 0.39 -7.37
N LEU A 190 4.12 0.41 -8.70
CA LEU A 190 5.23 0.68 -9.62
C LEU A 190 5.92 2.03 -9.38
N THR A 191 5.21 3.01 -8.83
CA THR A 191 5.75 4.37 -8.64
C THR A 191 6.17 4.66 -7.19
N SER A 192 5.94 3.73 -6.26
CA SER A 192 6.23 3.90 -4.82
C SER A 192 7.65 3.53 -4.39
N HIS A 193 8.41 2.84 -5.25
CA HIS A 193 9.73 2.32 -4.89
C HIS A 193 10.75 2.53 -6.04
N PRO A 194 12.01 2.94 -5.76
CA PRO A 194 12.99 3.26 -6.80
C PRO A 194 13.23 2.17 -7.84
N ALA A 195 13.39 0.91 -7.39
CA ALA A 195 13.60 -0.22 -8.30
C ALA A 195 12.43 -0.43 -9.27
N GLN A 196 11.19 -0.23 -8.80
CA GLN A 196 9.99 -0.44 -9.60
C GLN A 196 9.77 0.71 -10.58
N ALA A 197 9.96 1.94 -10.11
CA ALA A 197 9.83 3.14 -10.94
C ALA A 197 10.87 3.13 -12.07
N THR A 198 12.09 2.69 -11.79
CA THR A 198 13.14 2.53 -12.80
C THR A 198 12.72 1.55 -13.90
N GLU A 199 12.20 0.37 -13.53
CA GLU A 199 11.72 -0.63 -14.50
C GLU A 199 10.52 -0.14 -15.32
N LEU A 200 9.59 0.59 -14.70
CA LEU A 200 8.47 1.24 -15.40
C LEU A 200 8.99 2.26 -16.44
N LEU A 201 9.95 3.10 -16.07
CA LEU A 201 10.51 4.11 -16.96
C LEU A 201 11.32 3.50 -18.12
N HIS A 202 12.04 2.41 -17.88
CA HIS A 202 12.64 1.63 -18.97
C HIS A 202 11.57 1.01 -19.87
N ALA A 203 10.47 0.48 -19.31
CA ALA A 203 9.38 -0.05 -20.11
C ALA A 203 8.70 1.00 -21.01
N LEU A 204 8.64 2.27 -20.58
CA LEU A 204 8.21 3.38 -21.43
C LEU A 204 9.17 3.62 -22.59
N GLN A 205 10.48 3.65 -22.31
CA GLN A 205 11.51 3.87 -23.35
C GLN A 205 11.51 2.74 -24.39
N ASP A 206 11.35 1.50 -23.92
CA ASP A 206 11.28 0.30 -24.76
C ASP A 206 9.91 0.13 -25.46
N LYS A 207 8.96 1.04 -25.24
CA LYS A 207 7.58 0.96 -25.75
C LYS A 207 6.81 -0.30 -25.31
N ARG A 208 7.22 -0.91 -24.19
CA ARG A 208 6.52 -2.02 -23.52
C ARG A 208 5.40 -1.56 -22.60
N PHE A 209 5.38 -0.28 -22.27
CA PHE A 209 4.31 0.36 -21.49
C PHE A 209 3.89 1.66 -22.18
N ASP A 210 2.59 1.91 -22.27
CA ASP A 210 2.07 3.13 -22.89
C ASP A 210 2.09 4.29 -21.88
N ARG A 211 2.74 5.39 -22.28
CA ARG A 211 2.80 6.66 -21.55
C ARG A 211 1.41 7.20 -21.21
N ALA A 212 0.39 6.93 -22.02
CA ALA A 212 -0.98 7.37 -21.79
C ALA A 212 -1.60 6.83 -20.49
N ASN A 213 -1.06 5.74 -19.93
CA ASN A 213 -1.49 5.22 -18.63
C ASN A 213 -0.92 6.01 -17.44
N LEU A 214 0.05 6.91 -17.67
CA LEU A 214 0.69 7.71 -16.63
C LEU A 214 0.14 9.12 -16.60
N THR A 215 -0.11 9.61 -15.39
CA THR A 215 -0.59 10.96 -15.12
C THR A 215 0.55 11.78 -14.51
N ALA A 216 0.35 13.11 -14.42
CA ALA A 216 1.27 14.00 -13.71
C ALA A 216 1.48 13.59 -12.24
N LEU A 217 0.47 12.95 -11.64
CA LEU A 217 0.57 12.39 -10.29
C LEU A 217 1.65 11.30 -10.20
N HIS A 218 1.62 10.33 -11.12
CA HIS A 218 2.60 9.24 -11.15
C HIS A 218 4.02 9.79 -11.38
N VAL A 219 4.16 10.77 -12.27
CA VAL A 219 5.43 11.48 -12.51
C VAL A 219 5.95 12.13 -11.22
N ARG A 220 5.09 12.87 -10.51
CA ARG A 220 5.46 13.52 -9.26
C ARG A 220 5.79 12.51 -8.16
N GLN A 221 5.03 11.42 -8.05
CA GLN A 221 5.31 10.37 -7.08
C GLN A 221 6.71 9.78 -7.29
N MET A 222 7.09 9.53 -8.55
CA MET A 222 8.43 9.06 -8.88
C MET A 222 9.53 10.09 -8.59
N ARG A 223 9.30 11.40 -8.81
CA ARG A 223 10.24 12.46 -8.40
C ARG A 223 10.44 12.52 -6.88
N ASN A 224 9.38 12.26 -6.12
CA ASN A 224 9.41 12.22 -4.66
C ASN A 224 10.16 10.99 -4.11
N LEU A 225 10.64 10.09 -4.97
CA LEU A 225 11.60 9.05 -4.59
C LEU A 225 13.01 9.62 -4.41
N HIS A 226 13.25 10.87 -4.82
CA HIS A 226 14.53 11.58 -4.69
C HIS A 226 15.71 10.76 -5.23
N ASN A 227 15.55 10.27 -6.47
CA ASN A 227 16.53 9.43 -7.13
C ASN A 227 16.95 10.05 -8.47
N ASP A 228 18.21 10.46 -8.57
CA ASP A 228 18.76 11.15 -9.75
C ASP A 228 18.57 10.38 -11.06
N GLY A 229 18.68 9.04 -11.01
CA GLY A 229 18.49 8.19 -12.18
C GLY A 229 17.04 8.23 -12.68
N ILE A 230 16.09 8.16 -11.75
CA ILE A 230 14.65 8.29 -12.05
C ILE A 230 14.35 9.69 -12.60
N ASP A 231 14.88 10.74 -12.00
CA ASP A 231 14.65 12.12 -12.45
C ASP A 231 15.16 12.33 -13.88
N GLN A 232 16.33 11.78 -14.23
CA GLN A 232 16.85 11.81 -15.59
C GLN A 232 15.97 11.04 -16.58
N LEU A 233 15.44 9.88 -16.19
CA LEU A 233 14.53 9.08 -17.01
C LEU A 233 13.19 9.80 -17.22
N LEU A 234 12.66 10.45 -16.17
CA LEU A 234 11.45 11.26 -16.25
C LEU A 234 11.63 12.48 -17.14
N ASP A 235 12.75 13.20 -17.01
CA ASP A 235 13.05 14.36 -17.84
C ASP A 235 13.13 13.98 -19.33
N LYS A 236 13.68 12.79 -19.65
CA LYS A 236 13.70 12.27 -21.02
C LYS A 236 12.31 11.87 -21.53
N ALA A 237 11.50 11.24 -20.68
CA ALA A 237 10.20 10.71 -21.07
C ALA A 237 9.08 11.77 -21.13
N PHE A 238 9.12 12.76 -20.23
CA PHE A 238 8.05 13.75 -20.03
C PHE A 238 8.50 15.20 -20.23
N GLY A 239 9.81 15.47 -20.27
CA GLY A 239 10.35 16.83 -20.28
C GLY A 239 10.47 17.44 -18.88
N ARG A 240 11.23 18.53 -18.77
CA ARG A 240 11.33 19.31 -17.53
C ARG A 240 10.11 20.18 -17.37
N VAL A 241 9.32 19.92 -16.33
CA VAL A 241 8.28 20.84 -15.86
C VAL A 241 8.99 21.98 -15.13
N THR A 242 9.02 23.17 -15.73
CA THR A 242 9.61 24.36 -15.11
C THR A 242 8.63 24.98 -14.11
N ASP A 243 8.81 24.69 -12.83
CA ASP A 243 8.10 25.31 -11.71
C ASP A 243 8.69 26.70 -11.38
N SER A 244 8.74 27.63 -12.36
CA SER A 244 9.10 29.02 -12.08
C SER A 244 7.86 29.91 -12.03
N PRO A 245 7.78 30.89 -11.11
CA PRO A 245 6.65 31.82 -11.06
C PRO A 245 6.42 32.57 -12.38
N ALA A 246 7.49 32.84 -13.14
CA ALA A 246 7.40 33.48 -14.45
C ALA A 246 6.77 32.56 -15.51
N ALA A 247 7.13 31.28 -15.52
CA ALA A 247 6.55 30.29 -16.42
C ALA A 247 5.07 30.04 -16.08
N ALA A 248 4.73 29.90 -14.79
CA ALA A 248 3.34 29.77 -14.34
C ALA A 248 2.49 30.96 -14.81
N LYS A 249 2.98 32.19 -14.64
CA LYS A 249 2.28 33.41 -15.10
C LYS A 249 2.05 33.42 -16.61
N ALA A 250 3.04 33.01 -17.41
CA ALA A 250 2.89 32.91 -18.86
C ALA A 250 1.86 31.84 -19.26
N THR A 251 1.90 30.67 -18.61
CA THR A 251 0.94 29.58 -18.82
C THR A 251 -0.49 30.01 -18.47
N MET A 252 -0.69 30.66 -17.30
CA MET A 252 -1.98 31.19 -16.91
C MET A 252 -2.53 32.18 -17.95
N ALA A 253 -1.69 33.12 -18.40
CA ALA A 253 -2.08 34.09 -19.43
C ALA A 253 -2.47 33.41 -20.74
N ARG A 254 -1.73 32.38 -21.18
CA ARG A 254 -2.03 31.59 -22.37
C ARG A 254 -3.40 30.91 -22.25
N PHE A 255 -3.65 30.18 -21.17
CA PHE A 255 -4.92 29.46 -21.02
C PHE A 255 -6.11 30.41 -20.82
N LYS A 256 -5.94 31.54 -20.12
CA LYS A 256 -6.98 32.59 -20.01
C LYS A 256 -7.34 33.14 -21.39
N LYS A 257 -6.34 33.49 -22.20
CA LYS A 257 -6.54 33.96 -23.58
C LYS A 257 -7.27 32.90 -24.42
N THR A 258 -6.77 31.68 -24.40
CA THR A 258 -7.33 30.55 -25.16
C THR A 258 -8.78 30.28 -24.78
N PHE A 259 -9.12 30.29 -23.50
CA PHE A 259 -10.49 30.12 -23.02
C PHE A 259 -11.43 31.23 -23.52
N ASN A 260 -10.98 32.49 -23.46
CA ASN A 260 -11.78 33.65 -23.87
C ASN A 260 -11.98 33.75 -25.39
N GLU A 261 -10.98 33.35 -26.17
CA GLU A 261 -11.02 33.38 -27.64
C GLU A 261 -11.64 32.10 -28.24
N ALA A 262 -11.79 31.04 -27.45
CA ALA A 262 -12.31 29.76 -27.91
C ALA A 262 -13.75 29.89 -28.43
N PRO A 263 -14.02 29.51 -29.69
CA PRO A 263 -15.35 29.62 -30.26
C PRO A 263 -16.35 28.73 -29.50
N LEU A 264 -17.64 29.08 -29.56
CA LEU A 264 -18.69 28.37 -28.82
C LEU A 264 -18.77 26.88 -29.21
N TRP A 265 -18.50 26.54 -30.47
CA TRP A 265 -18.48 25.15 -30.96
C TRP A 265 -17.28 24.34 -30.47
N ALA A 266 -16.23 24.97 -29.91
CA ALA A 266 -15.12 24.27 -29.26
C ALA A 266 -15.51 23.73 -27.87
N PHE A 267 -16.76 23.96 -27.43
CA PHE A 267 -17.30 23.39 -26.21
C PHE A 267 -18.16 22.17 -26.49
N ASP A 268 -17.69 21.01 -26.05
CA ASP A 268 -18.51 19.84 -25.83
C ASP A 268 -18.45 19.47 -24.34
N VAL A 269 -19.61 19.54 -23.67
CA VAL A 269 -19.73 19.23 -22.24
C VAL A 269 -19.36 17.78 -21.94
N ASN A 270 -19.59 16.85 -22.87
CA ASN A 270 -19.24 15.44 -22.70
C ASN A 270 -17.72 15.25 -22.79
N VAL A 271 -17.05 15.98 -23.69
CA VAL A 271 -15.58 15.99 -23.75
C VAL A 271 -15.00 16.56 -22.46
N GLY A 272 -15.50 17.71 -22.00
CA GLY A 272 -15.06 18.31 -20.73
C GLY A 272 -15.27 17.40 -19.53
N LYS A 273 -16.43 16.72 -19.45
CA LYS A 273 -16.73 15.72 -18.43
C LYS A 273 -15.79 14.51 -18.50
N ALA A 274 -15.50 14.00 -19.70
CA ALA A 274 -14.57 12.89 -19.87
C ALA A 274 -13.14 13.25 -19.45
N VAL A 275 -12.68 14.47 -19.78
CA VAL A 275 -11.38 14.98 -19.34
C VAL A 275 -11.34 15.12 -17.82
N PHE A 276 -12.41 15.65 -17.21
CA PHE A 276 -12.55 15.74 -15.75
C PHE A 276 -12.48 14.35 -15.11
N GLN A 277 -13.21 13.38 -15.67
CA GLN A 277 -13.23 12.00 -15.21
C GLN A 277 -11.85 11.35 -15.22
N ARG A 278 -11.05 11.53 -16.28
CA ARG A 278 -9.71 10.92 -16.36
C ARG A 278 -8.66 11.64 -15.52
N THR A 279 -8.81 12.95 -15.28
CA THR A 279 -7.71 13.80 -14.78
C THR A 279 -7.93 14.27 -13.34
N CYS A 280 -9.18 14.62 -13.00
CA CYS A 280 -9.49 15.34 -11.77
C CYS A 280 -10.25 14.47 -10.76
N THR A 281 -11.09 13.54 -11.23
CA THR A 281 -11.96 12.71 -10.39
C THR A 281 -11.21 11.81 -9.43
N ALA A 282 -9.95 11.47 -9.71
CA ALA A 282 -9.10 10.72 -8.76
C ALA A 282 -8.93 11.45 -7.41
N CYS A 283 -8.95 12.79 -7.43
CA CYS A 283 -8.75 13.62 -6.24
C CYS A 283 -10.02 14.38 -5.83
N HIS A 284 -10.75 14.93 -6.80
CA HIS A 284 -11.89 15.82 -6.57
C HIS A 284 -13.23 15.12 -6.80
N SER A 285 -14.22 15.49 -6.01
CA SER A 285 -15.61 15.19 -6.31
C SER A 285 -16.23 16.30 -7.15
N TYR A 286 -17.28 15.95 -7.88
CA TYR A 286 -18.17 16.90 -8.55
C TYR A 286 -19.61 16.56 -8.16
N ASN A 287 -20.21 17.40 -7.32
CA ASN A 287 -21.53 17.16 -6.73
C ASN A 287 -21.60 15.82 -5.97
N GLY A 288 -20.59 15.56 -5.13
CA GLY A 288 -20.50 14.37 -4.28
C GLY A 288 -19.98 13.10 -4.96
N VAL A 289 -19.74 13.13 -6.28
CA VAL A 289 -19.23 11.98 -7.03
C VAL A 289 -17.77 12.19 -7.41
N GLY A 290 -16.89 11.29 -6.94
CA GLY A 290 -15.45 11.31 -7.23
C GLY A 290 -14.58 11.17 -5.98
N GLY A 291 -13.33 11.58 -6.09
CA GLY A 291 -12.34 11.55 -5.02
C GLY A 291 -12.68 12.48 -3.87
N LYS A 292 -12.13 12.16 -2.69
CA LYS A 292 -12.31 12.95 -1.45
C LYS A 292 -11.00 13.52 -0.93
N LEU A 293 -10.02 13.65 -1.82
CA LEU A 293 -8.70 14.15 -1.48
C LEU A 293 -8.70 15.69 -1.60
N GLY A 294 -9.11 16.19 -2.77
CA GLY A 294 -9.41 17.59 -2.98
C GLY A 294 -10.85 17.95 -2.57
N PRO A 295 -11.17 19.25 -2.48
CA PRO A 295 -12.53 19.72 -2.26
C PRO A 295 -13.48 19.33 -3.41
N ASP A 296 -14.78 19.30 -3.12
CA ASP A 296 -15.82 19.18 -4.14
C ASP A 296 -15.83 20.41 -5.04
N LEU A 297 -15.78 20.19 -6.35
CA LEU A 297 -15.80 21.26 -7.35
C LEU A 297 -17.23 21.60 -7.82
N GLY A 298 -18.23 20.82 -7.40
CA GLY A 298 -19.65 21.10 -7.57
C GLY A 298 -20.03 22.44 -6.93
N GLY A 299 -20.32 23.44 -7.77
CA GLY A 299 -20.63 24.81 -7.33
C GLY A 299 -19.42 25.77 -7.27
N SER A 300 -18.21 25.30 -7.57
CA SER A 300 -17.02 26.18 -7.72
C SER A 300 -17.06 27.03 -8.99
N ALA A 301 -17.96 26.72 -9.94
CA ALA A 301 -18.20 27.51 -11.15
C ALA A 301 -18.46 29.00 -10.88
N ARG A 302 -19.00 29.36 -9.70
CA ARG A 302 -19.25 30.75 -9.30
C ARG A 302 -17.98 31.60 -9.18
N ASN A 303 -16.82 30.96 -8.97
CA ASN A 303 -15.54 31.64 -8.82
C ASN A 303 -14.91 32.04 -10.16
N GLY A 304 -15.50 31.62 -11.29
CA GLY A 304 -15.03 31.94 -12.64
C GLY A 304 -13.81 31.13 -13.08
N VAL A 305 -13.39 31.36 -14.34
CA VAL A 305 -12.29 30.60 -14.95
C VAL A 305 -10.93 30.90 -14.33
N ASP A 306 -10.71 32.15 -13.88
CA ASP A 306 -9.46 32.59 -13.28
C ASP A 306 -9.10 31.76 -12.05
N TYR A 307 -10.09 31.47 -11.20
CA TYR A 307 -9.92 30.60 -10.04
C TYR A 307 -9.39 29.22 -10.42
N PHE A 308 -9.96 28.57 -11.44
CA PHE A 308 -9.50 27.25 -11.86
C PHE A 308 -8.12 27.30 -12.50
N ILE A 309 -7.86 28.25 -13.39
CA ILE A 309 -6.55 28.35 -14.06
C ILE A 309 -5.45 28.62 -13.02
N GLU A 310 -5.67 29.54 -12.08
CA GLU A 310 -4.67 29.88 -11.06
C GLU A 310 -4.36 28.68 -10.17
N ASN A 311 -5.38 28.00 -9.65
CA ASN A 311 -5.17 26.84 -8.78
C ASN A 311 -4.58 25.65 -9.56
N ILE A 312 -5.00 25.37 -10.80
CA ILE A 312 -4.50 24.21 -11.57
C ILE A 312 -3.07 24.43 -12.08
N VAL A 313 -2.74 25.65 -12.51
CA VAL A 313 -1.40 25.97 -13.04
C VAL A 313 -0.38 26.15 -11.91
N ASP A 314 -0.77 26.80 -10.80
CA ASP A 314 0.09 26.98 -9.62
C ASP A 314 -0.59 26.48 -8.34
N PRO A 315 -0.69 25.15 -8.16
CA PRO A 315 -1.32 24.56 -6.99
C PRO A 315 -0.58 24.85 -5.68
N ASN A 316 0.69 25.29 -5.75
CA ASN A 316 1.53 25.54 -4.59
C ASN A 316 1.38 26.97 -4.05
N ALA A 317 0.69 27.87 -4.77
CA ALA A 317 0.55 29.28 -4.37
C ALA A 317 -0.19 29.44 -3.03
N VAL A 318 -1.18 28.59 -2.75
CA VAL A 318 -1.96 28.59 -1.51
C VAL A 318 -2.22 27.15 -1.08
N VAL A 319 -1.45 26.65 -0.11
CA VAL A 319 -1.63 25.31 0.46
C VAL A 319 -2.11 25.44 1.90
N GLY A 320 -3.38 25.13 2.15
CA GLY A 320 -3.88 25.01 3.52
C GLY A 320 -3.19 23.85 4.24
N GLU A 321 -2.99 23.96 5.56
CA GLU A 321 -2.29 22.93 6.36
C GLU A 321 -2.86 21.52 6.15
N ASN A 322 -4.19 21.40 6.00
CA ASN A 322 -4.88 20.12 5.77
C ASN A 322 -4.64 19.51 4.37
N TYR A 323 -4.01 20.25 3.46
CA TYR A 323 -3.73 19.84 2.07
C TYR A 323 -2.22 19.66 1.80
N GLN A 324 -1.39 19.79 2.82
CA GLN A 324 0.05 19.59 2.71
C GLN A 324 0.39 18.13 2.41
N LEU A 325 1.26 17.94 1.42
CA LEU A 325 1.73 16.62 1.05
C LEU A 325 2.67 16.07 2.11
N ASN A 326 2.37 14.89 2.63
CA ASN A 326 3.25 14.14 3.52
C ASN A 326 3.92 13.02 2.72
N LEU A 327 5.25 12.98 2.79
CA LEU A 327 6.06 11.87 2.30
C LEU A 327 6.52 11.03 3.48
N ILE A 328 6.10 9.77 3.51
CA ILE A 328 6.55 8.79 4.49
C ILE A 328 7.43 7.77 3.77
N THR A 329 8.72 7.83 4.03
CA THR A 329 9.68 6.79 3.63
C THR A 329 9.65 5.71 4.69
N LYS A 330 9.34 4.47 4.28
CA LYS A 330 9.36 3.30 5.15
C LYS A 330 10.75 2.67 5.18
N LYS A 331 11.00 1.86 6.21
CA LYS A 331 12.27 1.11 6.39
C LYS A 331 12.54 0.08 5.29
N ASP A 332 11.51 -0.32 4.53
CA ASP A 332 11.65 -1.18 3.37
C ASP A 332 12.10 -0.43 2.09
N GLY A 333 12.22 0.89 2.15
CA GLY A 333 12.61 1.75 1.03
C GLY A 333 11.44 2.30 0.20
N SER A 334 10.21 1.85 0.47
CA SER A 334 9.02 2.40 -0.19
C SER A 334 8.67 3.79 0.33
N VAL A 335 8.12 4.63 -0.53
CA VAL A 335 7.65 5.97 -0.19
C VAL A 335 6.14 6.04 -0.40
N VAL A 336 5.42 6.40 0.66
CA VAL A 336 3.98 6.70 0.61
C VAL A 336 3.79 8.19 0.61
N SER A 337 3.05 8.69 -0.39
CA SER A 337 2.73 10.10 -0.56
C SER A 337 1.23 10.31 -0.36
N GLY A 338 0.84 11.16 0.59
CA GLY A 338 -0.56 11.39 0.92
C GLY A 338 -0.78 12.55 1.88
N MET A 339 -2.03 12.80 2.24
CA MET A 339 -2.37 13.74 3.32
C MET A 339 -2.66 12.97 4.61
N VAL A 340 -2.37 13.57 5.75
CA VAL A 340 -2.71 12.94 7.04
C VAL A 340 -4.22 13.02 7.25
N ASP A 341 -4.86 11.86 7.36
CA ASP A 341 -6.26 11.73 7.74
C ASP A 341 -6.41 11.70 9.27
N SER A 342 -5.53 10.94 9.94
CA SER A 342 -5.41 10.90 11.39
C SER A 342 -4.03 10.41 11.82
N GLU A 343 -3.64 10.73 13.04
CA GLU A 343 -2.38 10.30 13.66
C GLU A 343 -2.66 9.87 15.10
N THR A 344 -2.11 8.70 15.49
CA THR A 344 -2.12 8.21 16.88
C THR A 344 -0.70 8.02 17.39
N ASP A 345 -0.53 7.56 18.62
CA ASP A 345 0.79 7.25 19.19
C ASP A 345 1.53 6.14 18.42
N THR A 346 0.80 5.27 17.71
CA THR A 346 1.37 4.06 17.09
C THR A 346 1.28 4.04 15.57
N VAL A 347 0.37 4.80 14.95
CA VAL A 347 0.16 4.77 13.50
C VAL A 347 -0.04 6.15 12.89
N TYR A 348 0.35 6.28 11.62
CA TYR A 348 -0.12 7.31 10.70
C TYR A 348 -1.23 6.73 9.82
N VAL A 349 -2.33 7.45 9.66
CA VAL A 349 -3.33 7.14 8.62
C VAL A 349 -3.20 8.20 7.53
N LEU A 350 -2.65 7.79 6.39
CA LEU A 350 -2.54 8.65 5.22
C LEU A 350 -3.69 8.38 4.26
N ARG A 351 -4.23 9.44 3.66
CA ARG A 351 -5.10 9.35 2.49
C ARG A 351 -4.24 9.55 1.25
N THR A 352 -4.06 8.48 0.47
CA THR A 352 -3.42 8.52 -0.86
C THR A 352 -4.47 8.75 -1.93
N VAL A 353 -4.06 8.74 -3.20
CA VAL A 353 -5.00 8.84 -4.33
C VAL A 353 -5.80 7.54 -4.50
N ALA A 354 -5.21 6.40 -4.16
CA ALA A 354 -5.88 5.11 -4.27
C ALA A 354 -6.76 4.81 -3.05
N GLU A 355 -6.22 4.97 -1.84
CA GLU A 355 -6.90 4.52 -0.62
C GLU A 355 -6.38 5.20 0.66
N LYS A 356 -6.94 4.78 1.80
CA LYS A 356 -6.35 5.09 3.10
C LYS A 356 -5.32 4.04 3.47
N VAL A 357 -4.09 4.49 3.72
CA VAL A 357 -2.97 3.62 4.10
C VAL A 357 -2.66 3.84 5.58
N ILE A 358 -2.70 2.76 6.35
CA ILE A 358 -2.29 2.75 7.76
C ILE A 358 -0.83 2.34 7.81
N ILE A 359 0.02 3.21 8.38
CA ILE A 359 1.46 2.99 8.48
C ILE A 359 1.86 2.99 9.95
N PRO A 360 2.26 1.83 10.51
CA PRO A 360 2.86 1.76 11.83
C PRO A 360 4.11 2.64 11.94
N LYS A 361 4.22 3.42 13.01
CA LYS A 361 5.35 4.35 13.21
C LYS A 361 6.69 3.64 13.33
N ASP A 362 6.70 2.39 13.79
CA ASP A 362 7.90 1.54 13.86
C ASP A 362 8.42 1.10 12.47
N GLN A 363 7.60 1.19 11.42
CA GLN A 363 7.97 0.94 10.02
C GLN A 363 8.45 2.22 9.31
N VAL A 364 8.26 3.40 9.90
CA VAL A 364 8.68 4.66 9.31
C VAL A 364 10.18 4.88 9.48
N GLN A 365 10.85 5.25 8.40
CA GLN A 365 12.23 5.71 8.41
C GLN A 365 12.28 7.24 8.54
N THR A 366 11.55 7.95 7.69
CA THR A 366 11.46 9.42 7.72
C THR A 366 10.06 9.88 7.33
N ARG A 367 9.62 11.00 7.90
CA ARG A 367 8.44 11.76 7.46
C ARG A 367 8.89 13.16 7.06
N GLN A 368 8.43 13.61 5.91
CA GLN A 368 8.59 14.98 5.44
C GLN A 368 7.22 15.59 5.17
N VAL A 369 7.00 16.80 5.65
CA VAL A 369 5.83 17.61 5.31
C VAL A 369 6.30 18.63 4.29
N LEU A 370 5.79 18.53 3.07
CA LEU A 370 6.15 19.44 2.00
C LEU A 370 5.21 20.64 2.03
N ALA A 371 5.75 21.83 1.81
CA ALA A 371 4.97 23.04 1.57
C ALA A 371 4.21 23.00 0.22
N GLN A 372 4.37 21.91 -0.53
CA GLN A 372 3.74 21.67 -1.81
C GLN A 372 2.35 21.07 -1.65
N SER A 373 1.47 21.42 -2.58
CA SER A 373 0.11 20.88 -2.66
C SER A 373 0.14 19.43 -3.12
N MET A 374 -0.85 18.66 -2.67
CA MET A 374 -1.12 17.35 -3.24
C MET A 374 -1.73 17.42 -4.65
N MET A 375 -2.14 18.59 -5.16
CA MET A 375 -2.45 18.72 -6.59
C MET A 375 -1.15 18.96 -7.40
N PRO A 376 -0.82 18.10 -8.38
CA PRO A 376 0.43 18.25 -9.15
C PRO A 376 0.35 19.43 -10.13
N PRO A 377 1.45 20.20 -10.34
CA PRO A 377 1.51 21.18 -11.41
C PRO A 377 1.58 20.49 -12.78
N GLY A 378 1.34 21.24 -13.87
CA GLY A 378 1.48 20.74 -15.24
C GLY A 378 0.27 19.94 -15.77
N LEU A 379 -0.84 19.90 -15.03
CA LEU A 379 -2.03 19.12 -15.41
C LEU A 379 -2.63 19.60 -16.73
N LEU A 380 -2.76 20.91 -16.95
CA LEU A 380 -3.32 21.45 -18.20
C LEU A 380 -2.35 21.29 -19.38
N GLU A 381 -1.06 21.43 -19.12
CA GLU A 381 0.00 21.34 -20.12
C GLU A 381 0.17 19.91 -20.65
N SER A 382 -0.27 18.91 -19.88
CA SER A 382 -0.29 17.51 -20.32
C SER A 382 -1.45 17.18 -21.27
N LEU A 383 -2.43 18.09 -21.42
CA LEU A 383 -3.64 17.87 -22.21
C LEU A 383 -3.55 18.59 -23.57
N PRO A 384 -4.13 18.04 -24.64
CA PRO A 384 -4.37 18.76 -25.88
C PRO A 384 -5.20 20.03 -25.63
N GLU A 385 -4.88 21.12 -26.33
CA GLU A 385 -5.53 22.42 -26.12
C GLU A 385 -7.07 22.41 -26.23
N PRO A 386 -7.71 21.68 -27.18
CA PRO A 386 -9.17 21.57 -27.23
C PRO A 386 -9.78 20.93 -25.97
N GLU A 387 -9.07 19.97 -25.38
CA GLU A 387 -9.51 19.30 -24.16
C GLU A 387 -9.41 20.21 -22.94
N VAL A 388 -8.37 21.05 -22.88
CA VAL A 388 -8.23 22.08 -21.84
C VAL A 388 -9.41 23.04 -21.87
N ILE A 389 -9.79 23.53 -23.06
CA ILE A 389 -10.95 24.40 -23.24
C ILE A 389 -12.23 23.70 -22.77
N ALA A 390 -12.45 22.45 -23.22
CA ALA A 390 -13.63 21.69 -22.85
C ALA A 390 -13.72 21.45 -21.34
N LEU A 391 -12.61 21.12 -20.68
CA LEU A 391 -12.50 20.95 -19.23
C LEU A 391 -12.82 22.24 -18.48
N LEU A 392 -12.17 23.35 -18.84
CA LEU A 392 -12.39 24.63 -18.18
C LEU A 392 -13.84 25.10 -18.35
N LYS A 393 -14.40 24.97 -19.56
CA LYS A 393 -15.80 25.32 -19.81
C LYS A 393 -16.74 24.42 -19.01
N PHE A 394 -16.46 23.12 -18.89
CA PHE A 394 -17.22 22.21 -18.02
C PHE A 394 -17.18 22.64 -16.54
N LEU A 395 -16.00 22.96 -16.00
CA LEU A 395 -15.82 23.41 -14.60
C LEU A 395 -16.48 24.75 -14.30
N THR A 396 -16.57 25.63 -15.30
CA THR A 396 -17.24 26.93 -15.20
C THR A 396 -18.71 26.90 -15.63
N ASN A 397 -19.20 25.75 -16.11
CA ASN A 397 -20.57 25.65 -16.56
C ASN A 397 -21.50 25.71 -15.34
N LYS A 398 -22.30 26.78 -15.28
CA LYS A 398 -23.39 26.88 -14.33
C LYS A 398 -24.53 26.08 -14.95
N ASN A 399 -24.80 24.89 -14.41
CA ASN A 399 -25.94 24.08 -14.83
C ASN A 399 -27.20 24.92 -15.03
#